data_AF-A0A918PAB1-F1
#
_entry.id   AF-A0A918PAB1-F1
#
_cell.length_a   1.000
_cell.length_b   1.000
_cell.length_c   1.000
_cell.angle_alpha   90.00
_cell.angle_beta   90.00
_cell.angle_gamma   90.00
#
_symmetry.space_group_name_H-M   'P 1'
#
loop_
_entity.id
_entity.type
_entity.pdbx_description
1 polymer ?
#
loop_
_entity_poly.entity_id
_entity_poly.type
_entity_poly.pdbx_seq_one_letter_code
_entity_poly.pdbx_strand_id
1 'polypeptide(L)'
;MRDRYEPESAFVKAIIAEEVPLSGSEWADHNLQRLIELTRDDIVSNRDWAAFLLAQEDADTPAVRDALLHAASDREAIVRAEAVLGLAKRDALLA
;
A
#
# COMPACT_ATOMS: atom_id res chain seq x y z
N MET A 1 11.04 17.39 -19.09
CA MET A 1 9.96 16.55 -18.51
C MET A 1 10.57 15.89 -17.29
N ARG A 2 10.01 16.09 -16.09
CA ARG A 2 10.38 15.23 -14.95
C ARG A 2 9.70 13.90 -15.22
N ASP A 3 10.45 12.81 -15.19
CA ASP A 3 9.86 11.48 -15.29
C ASP A 3 8.76 11.35 -14.22
N ARG A 4 7.62 10.77 -14.61
CA ARG A 4 6.53 10.53 -13.66
C ARG A 4 7.03 9.55 -12.60
N TYR A 5 6.80 9.89 -11.34
CA TYR A 5 7.09 8.99 -10.25
C TYR A 5 6.03 7.88 -10.22
N GLU A 6 6.43 6.68 -10.64
CA GLU A 6 5.58 5.50 -10.83
C GLU A 6 6.25 4.29 -10.16
N PRO A 7 5.49 3.26 -9.76
CA PRO A 7 6.08 2.02 -9.26
C PRO A 7 6.79 1.29 -10.39
N GLU A 8 7.81 0.50 -10.08
CA GLU A 8 8.44 -0.40 -11.07
C GLU A 8 7.63 -1.69 -11.27
N SER A 9 6.92 -2.12 -10.23
CA SER A 9 6.12 -3.34 -10.23
C SER A 9 4.93 -3.24 -11.19
N ALA A 10 4.91 -4.10 -12.21
CA ALA A 10 3.79 -4.24 -13.13
C ALA A 10 2.49 -4.61 -12.41
N PHE A 11 2.57 -5.36 -11.31
CA PHE A 11 1.41 -5.70 -10.49
C PHE A 11 0.80 -4.46 -9.82
N VAL A 12 1.63 -3.58 -9.25
CA VAL A 12 1.16 -2.32 -8.65
C VAL A 12 0.56 -1.41 -9.73
N LYS A 13 1.17 -1.35 -10.93
CA LYS A 13 0.60 -0.62 -12.07
C LYS A 13 -0.78 -1.14 -12.47
N ALA A 14 -0.99 -2.45 -12.47
CA ALA A 14 -2.28 -3.05 -12.80
C ALA A 14 -3.36 -2.74 -11.74
N ILE A 15 -2.99 -2.61 -10.47
CA ILE A 15 -3.91 -2.13 -9.42
C ILE A 15 -4.27 -0.66 -9.65
N ILE A 16 -3.28 0.19 -9.93
CA ILE A 16 -3.51 1.63 -10.23
C ILE A 16 -4.41 1.79 -11.46
N ALA A 17 -4.29 0.91 -12.45
CA ALA A 17 -5.14 0.87 -13.63
C ALA A 17 -6.53 0.24 -13.38
N GLU A 18 -6.85 -0.14 -12.14
CA GLU A 18 -8.09 -0.83 -11.74
C GLU A 18 -8.34 -2.17 -12.46
N GLU A 19 -7.30 -2.77 -13.03
CA GLU A 19 -7.35 -4.07 -13.71
C GLU A 19 -7.29 -5.24 -12.72
N VAL A 20 -6.73 -4.98 -11.53
CA VAL A 20 -6.56 -5.96 -10.46
C VAL A 20 -7.27 -5.46 -9.19
N PRO A 21 -8.39 -6.09 -8.77
CA PRO A 21 -9.11 -5.74 -7.57
C PRO A 21 -8.38 -6.26 -6.33
N LEU A 22 -8.58 -5.55 -5.21
CA LEU A 22 -8.04 -5.88 -3.88
C LEU A 22 -9.10 -6.37 -2.89
N SER A 23 -10.37 -6.36 -3.27
CA SER A 23 -11.48 -6.85 -2.45
C SER A 23 -12.59 -7.52 -3.27
N GLY A 24 -13.50 -8.20 -2.58
CA GLY A 24 -14.75 -8.73 -3.17
C GLY A 24 -14.66 -10.12 -3.78
N SER A 25 -13.49 -10.79 -3.74
CA SER A 25 -13.33 -12.19 -4.15
C SER A 25 -12.07 -12.81 -3.56
N GLU A 26 -11.99 -14.15 -3.54
CA GLU A 26 -10.79 -14.89 -3.11
C GLU A 26 -9.55 -14.49 -3.94
N TRP A 27 -9.72 -14.26 -5.24
CA TRP A 27 -8.64 -13.75 -6.10
C TRP A 27 -8.16 -12.37 -5.66
N ALA A 28 -9.09 -11.48 -5.27
CA ALA A 28 -8.76 -10.16 -4.78
C ALA A 28 -8.07 -10.21 -3.41
N ASP A 29 -8.45 -11.14 -2.54
CA ASP A 29 -7.77 -11.37 -1.26
C ASP A 29 -6.32 -11.81 -1.47
N HIS A 30 -6.06 -12.67 -2.46
CA HIS A 30 -4.69 -13.01 -2.87
C HIS A 30 -3.91 -11.81 -3.39
N ASN A 31 -4.55 -10.92 -4.15
CA ASN A 31 -3.93 -9.68 -4.63
C ASN A 31 -3.59 -8.74 -3.46
N LEU A 32 -4.48 -8.62 -2.47
CA LEU A 32 -4.24 -7.84 -1.26
C LEU A 32 -3.04 -8.37 -0.47
N GLN A 33 -2.91 -9.68 -0.31
CA GLN A 33 -1.73 -10.28 0.33
C GLN A 33 -0.45 -9.97 -0.45
N ARG A 34 -0.49 -10.07 -1.78
CA ARG A 34 0.66 -9.72 -2.62
C ARG A 34 1.03 -8.24 -2.52
N LEU A 35 0.04 -7.35 -2.41
CA LEU A 35 0.28 -5.92 -2.19
C LEU A 35 0.92 -5.66 -0.81
N ILE A 36 0.46 -6.37 0.23
CA ILE A 36 1.06 -6.32 1.57
C ILE A 36 2.54 -6.72 1.51
N GLU A 37 2.90 -7.78 0.79
CA GLU A 37 4.30 -8.18 0.62
C GLU A 37 5.15 -7.07 -0.02
N LEU A 38 4.60 -6.36 -1.02
CA LEU A 38 5.28 -5.27 -1.71
C LEU A 38 5.54 -4.03 -0.86
N THR A 39 4.90 -3.89 0.31
CA THR A 39 5.29 -2.86 1.30
C THR A 39 6.70 -3.05 1.85
N ARG A 40 7.34 -4.19 1.57
CA ARG A 40 8.72 -4.53 1.97
C ARG A 40 9.67 -4.72 0.79
N ASP A 41 9.25 -4.34 -0.42
CA ASP A 41 10.04 -4.47 -1.64
C ASP A 41 11.36 -3.66 -1.58
N ASP A 42 12.41 -4.11 -2.25
CA ASP A 42 13.69 -3.38 -2.25
C ASP A 42 13.59 -2.00 -2.92
N ILE A 43 12.67 -1.87 -3.89
CA ILE A 43 12.46 -0.66 -4.68
C ILE A 43 11.52 0.29 -3.92
N VAL A 44 12.02 1.51 -3.66
CA VAL A 44 11.30 2.52 -2.88
C VAL A 44 9.94 2.86 -3.47
N SER A 45 9.85 3.03 -4.80
CA SER A 45 8.58 3.36 -5.44
C SER A 45 7.56 2.23 -5.31
N ASN A 46 7.97 0.96 -5.28
CA ASN A 46 7.05 -0.15 -5.04
C ASN A 46 6.49 -0.12 -3.62
N ARG A 47 7.34 0.09 -2.60
CA ARG A 47 6.90 0.18 -1.20
C ARG A 47 5.95 1.35 -0.97
N ASP A 48 6.29 2.49 -1.53
CA ASP A 48 5.52 3.73 -1.43
C ASP A 48 4.12 3.56 -2.02
N TRP A 49 4.04 3.14 -3.29
CA TRP A 49 2.76 2.89 -3.93
C TRP A 49 1.96 1.76 -3.26
N ALA A 50 2.62 0.72 -2.75
CA ALA A 50 1.94 -0.32 -1.98
C ALA A 50 1.32 0.22 -0.69
N ALA A 51 2.07 1.03 0.07
CA ALA A 51 1.58 1.66 1.29
C ALA A 51 0.43 2.65 1.00
N PHE A 52 0.56 3.46 -0.06
CA PHE A 52 -0.50 4.35 -0.53
C PHE A 52 -1.77 3.57 -0.88
N LEU A 53 -1.68 2.55 -1.73
CA LEU A 53 -2.84 1.77 -2.13
C LEU A 53 -3.52 1.09 -0.92
N LEU A 54 -2.74 0.51 0.01
CA LEU A 54 -3.30 -0.01 1.27
C LEU A 54 -3.97 1.08 2.11
N ALA A 55 -3.42 2.29 2.16
CA ALA A 55 -4.02 3.42 2.86
C ALA A 55 -5.37 3.85 2.26
N GLN A 56 -5.58 3.61 0.96
CA GLN A 56 -6.82 3.92 0.23
C GLN A 56 -7.88 2.82 0.34
N GLU A 57 -7.48 1.57 0.55
CA GLU A 57 -8.43 0.46 0.73
C GLU A 57 -9.25 0.60 2.01
N ASP A 58 -10.53 0.24 1.94
CA ASP A 58 -11.42 0.17 3.11
C ASP A 58 -11.11 -1.05 4.01
N ALA A 59 -10.33 -2.01 3.51
CA ALA A 59 -9.95 -3.20 4.25
C ALA A 59 -9.13 -2.81 5.51
N ASP A 60 -9.65 -3.20 6.67
CA ASP A 60 -9.04 -2.95 7.98
C ASP A 60 -8.81 -4.27 8.73
N THR A 61 -8.00 -5.13 8.13
CA THR A 61 -7.62 -6.42 8.73
C THR A 61 -6.34 -6.27 9.55
N PRO A 62 -6.07 -7.19 10.50
CA PRO A 62 -4.80 -7.20 11.23
C PRO A 62 -3.57 -7.19 10.30
N ALA A 63 -3.62 -7.93 9.19
CA ALA A 63 -2.53 -7.98 8.22
C ALA A 63 -2.26 -6.61 7.55
N VAL A 64 -3.33 -5.87 7.22
CA VAL A 64 -3.20 -4.50 6.67
C VAL A 64 -2.63 -3.55 7.73
N ARG A 65 -3.13 -3.62 8.97
CA ARG A 65 -2.61 -2.79 10.07
C ARG A 65 -1.13 -3.07 10.34
N ASP A 66 -0.73 -4.33 10.37
CA ASP A 66 0.66 -4.74 10.59
C ASP A 66 1.58 -4.27 9.45
N ALA A 67 1.10 -4.34 8.21
CA ALA A 67 1.82 -3.84 7.04
C ALA A 67 2.04 -2.31 7.12
N LEU A 68 1.00 -1.56 7.45
CA LEU A 68 1.09 -0.10 7.61
C LEU A 68 1.95 0.29 8.82
N LEU A 69 1.83 -0.40 9.96
CA LEU A 69 2.70 -0.16 11.13
C LEU A 69 4.18 -0.40 10.80
N HIS A 70 4.47 -1.45 10.02
CA HIS A 70 5.82 -1.70 9.54
C HIS A 70 6.32 -0.58 8.61
N ALA A 71 5.51 -0.21 7.62
CA ALA A 71 5.84 0.85 6.66
C ALA A 71 5.97 2.25 7.32
N ALA A 72 5.28 2.49 8.44
CA ALA A 72 5.44 3.72 9.22
C ALA A 72 6.84 3.86 9.85
N SER A 73 7.61 2.77 9.90
CA SER A 73 9.01 2.75 10.34
C SER A 73 10.01 2.63 9.16
N ASP A 74 9.56 2.79 7.90
CA ASP A 74 10.42 2.70 6.72
C ASP A 74 11.54 3.74 6.76
N ARG A 75 12.69 3.42 6.15
CA ARG A 75 13.82 4.35 6.02
C ARG A 75 13.46 5.59 5.20
N GLU A 76 12.60 5.44 4.19
CA GLU A 76 12.20 6.51 3.30
C GLU A 76 10.98 7.27 3.83
N ALA A 77 11.09 8.60 3.91
CA ALA A 77 10.03 9.44 4.47
C ALA A 77 8.71 9.37 3.68
N ILE A 78 8.79 9.13 2.37
CA ILE A 78 7.61 9.04 1.50
C ILE A 78 6.75 7.83 1.87
N VAL A 79 7.38 6.67 2.05
CA VAL A 79 6.70 5.43 2.49
C VAL A 79 6.09 5.61 3.88
N ARG A 80 6.82 6.24 4.81
CA ARG A 80 6.28 6.51 6.16
C ARG A 80 5.05 7.40 6.13
N ALA A 81 5.03 8.41 5.26
CA ALA A 81 3.91 9.35 5.16
C ALA A 81 2.62 8.63 4.74
N GLU A 82 2.70 7.75 3.74
CA GLU A 82 1.55 6.97 3.28
C GLU A 82 1.04 6.00 4.34
N ALA A 83 1.96 5.34 5.03
CA ALA A 83 1.62 4.43 6.12
C ALA A 83 0.91 5.14 7.28
N VAL A 84 1.41 6.31 7.70
CA VAL A 84 0.79 7.13 8.76
C VAL A 84 -0.60 7.61 8.33
N LEU A 85 -0.76 8.04 7.07
CA LEU A 85 -2.08 8.40 6.52
C LEU A 85 -3.04 7.22 6.61
N GLY A 86 -2.62 6.03 6.19
CA GLY A 86 -3.44 4.82 6.24
C GLY A 86 -3.86 4.42 7.64
N LEU A 87 -2.97 4.55 8.62
CA LEU A 87 -3.27 4.29 10.04
C LEU A 87 -4.23 5.33 10.62
N ALA A 88 -4.00 6.62 10.35
CA ALA A 88 -4.84 7.70 10.85
C ALA A 88 -6.28 7.60 10.32
N LYS A 89 -6.47 7.21 9.05
CA LYS A 89 -7.81 6.97 8.49
C LYS A 89 -8.60 5.87 9.20
N ARG A 90 -7.91 4.86 9.72
CA ARG A 90 -8.50 3.68 10.38
C ARG A 90 -8.70 3.85 11.88
N ASP A 91 -8.07 4.86 12.46
CA ASP A 91 -8.22 5.20 13.86
C ASP A 91 -8.65 6.65 13.97
N ALA A 92 -9.96 6.88 13.90
CA ALA A 92 -10.56 8.20 13.92
C ALA A 92 -10.27 8.99 15.21
N LEU A 93 -9.67 8.36 16.24
CA LEU A 93 -9.20 9.04 17.44
C LEU A 93 -7.76 9.57 17.31
N LEU A 94 -7.03 9.20 16.26
CA LEU A 94 -5.68 9.69 15.92
C LEU A 94 -5.67 10.79 14.85
N ALA A 95 -6.78 11.00 14.13
CA ALA A 95 -6.96 12.02 13.09
C ALA A 95 -7.54 13.33 13.66
#